data_AF-A0A3S1XE40-F1
#
_entry.id   AF-A0A3S1XE40-F1
#
_cell.length_a   1.000
_cell.length_b   1.000
_cell.length_c   1.000
_cell.angle_alpha   90.00
_cell.angle_beta   90.00
_cell.angle_gamma   90.00
#
_symmetry.space_group_name_H-M   'P 1'
#
loop_
_entity.id
_entity.type
_entity.pdbx_description
1 polymer ?
#
loop_
_entity_poly.entity_id
_entity_poly.type
_entity_poly.pdbx_seq_one_letter_code
_entity_poly.pdbx_strand_id
1 'polypeptide(L)'
;MRVAIIDYGSGNLRSATKAFERAAREAGIAATIELTADAERVRTAERIVLPGVGAYADCAAGLKAVAGMWETVEDVAVRKGRPFLGICVGMQLMSERG
;
A
#
# COMPACT_ATOMS: atom_id res chain seq x y z
N MET A 1 12.16 -10.92 -2.07
CA MET A 1 10.99 -10.53 -1.26
C MET A 1 9.92 -9.90 -2.14
N ARG A 2 8.63 -9.94 -1.77
CA ARG A 2 7.57 -9.19 -2.47
C ARG A 2 7.11 -7.97 -1.68
N VAL A 3 7.09 -6.82 -2.36
CA VAL A 3 6.55 -5.54 -1.86
C VAL A 3 5.29 -5.22 -2.67
N ALA A 4 4.12 -5.23 -2.03
CA ALA A 4 2.88 -4.86 -2.69
C ALA A 4 2.59 -3.37 -2.47
N ILE A 5 2.40 -2.64 -3.56
CA ILE A 5 1.88 -1.27 -3.59
C ILE A 5 0.38 -1.40 -3.88
N ILE A 6 -0.44 -0.86 -2.98
CA ILE A 6 -1.90 -1.00 -3.07
C ILE A 6 -2.42 -0.02 -4.11
N ASP A 7 -3.11 -0.56 -5.11
CA ASP A 7 -3.89 0.21 -6.09
C ASP A 7 -5.37 0.19 -5.69
N TYR A 8 -5.87 1.34 -5.28
CA TYR A 8 -7.30 1.57 -5.05
C TYR A 8 -7.79 2.80 -5.84
N GLY A 9 -7.06 3.18 -6.90
CA GLY A 9 -7.40 4.32 -7.75
C GLY A 9 -6.96 5.70 -7.24
N SER A 10 -6.19 5.80 -6.15
CA SER A 10 -5.61 7.05 -5.66
C SER A 10 -4.10 6.95 -5.44
N GLY A 11 -3.43 8.09 -5.64
CA GLY A 11 -1.98 8.24 -5.50
C GLY A 11 -1.23 8.36 -6.82
N ASN A 12 0.03 8.77 -6.75
CA ASN A 12 0.93 8.77 -7.92
C ASN A 12 1.57 7.37 -8.10
N LEU A 13 0.73 6.39 -8.43
CA LEU A 13 1.10 4.96 -8.44
C LEU A 13 2.30 4.68 -9.36
N ARG A 14 2.33 5.28 -10.55
CA ARG A 14 3.42 5.09 -11.51
C ARG A 14 4.75 5.58 -10.94
N SER A 15 4.78 6.76 -10.34
CA SER A 15 6.00 7.29 -9.71
C SER A 15 6.40 6.47 -8.50
N ALA A 16 5.44 6.07 -7.65
CA ALA A 16 5.71 5.24 -6.49
C ALA A 16 6.36 3.91 -6.90
N THR A 17 5.73 3.17 -7.83
CA THR A 17 6.28 1.90 -8.35
C THR A 17 7.68 2.07 -8.90
N LYS A 18 7.93 3.08 -9.74
CA LYS A 18 9.26 3.35 -10.31
C LYS A 18 10.29 3.73 -9.23
N ALA A 19 9.89 4.47 -8.20
CA ALA A 19 10.76 4.83 -7.09
C ALA A 19 11.17 3.60 -6.27
N PHE A 20 10.23 2.70 -5.96
CA PHE A 20 10.54 1.45 -5.25
C PHE A 20 11.40 0.49 -6.08
N GLU A 21 11.13 0.35 -7.38
CA GLU A 21 11.97 -0.44 -8.30
C GLU A 21 13.40 0.08 -8.32
N ARG A 22 13.56 1.42 -8.42
CA ARG A 22 14.85 2.09 -8.39
C ARG A 22 15.56 1.88 -7.04
N ALA A 23 14.87 2.11 -5.93
CA ALA A 23 15.43 1.97 -4.59
C ALA A 23 15.90 0.53 -4.31
N ALA A 24 15.11 -0.47 -4.70
CA ALA A 24 15.49 -1.87 -4.57
C ALA A 24 16.76 -2.19 -5.37
N ARG A 25 16.84 -1.72 -6.63
CA ARG A 25 18.01 -1.91 -7.49
C ARG A 25 19.26 -1.22 -6.91
N GLU A 26 19.15 0.04 -6.51
CA GLU A 26 20.28 0.84 -6.01
C GLU A 26 20.79 0.32 -4.65
N ALA A 27 19.91 -0.22 -3.81
CA ALA A 27 20.27 -0.83 -2.54
C ALA A 27 20.75 -2.29 -2.67
N GLY A 28 20.77 -2.87 -3.88
CA GLY A 28 21.13 -4.27 -4.09
C GLY A 28 20.14 -5.27 -3.45
N ILE A 29 18.89 -4.85 -3.27
CA ILE A 29 17.84 -5.63 -2.61
C ILE A 29 17.04 -6.41 -3.65
N ALA A 30 17.02 -7.73 -3.53
CA ALA A 30 16.18 -8.60 -4.37
C ALA A 30 14.69 -8.50 -3.98
N ALA A 31 14.01 -7.46 -4.47
CA ALA A 31 12.59 -7.23 -4.27
C ALA A 31 11.80 -7.21 -5.58
N THR A 32 10.66 -7.90 -5.59
CA THR A 32 9.64 -7.76 -6.63
C THR A 32 8.65 -6.70 -6.16
N ILE A 33 8.57 -5.59 -6.92
CA ILE A 33 7.61 -4.51 -6.68
C ILE A 33 6.35 -4.83 -7.48
N GLU A 34 5.24 -4.98 -6.78
CA GLU A 34 3.96 -5.33 -7.38
C GLU A 34 2.93 -4.23 -7.09
N LEU A 35 2.40 -3.60 -8.14
CA LEU A 35 1.22 -2.75 -8.03
C LEU A 35 -0.01 -3.63 -8.19
N THR A 36 -0.94 -3.61 -7.23
CA THR A 36 -2.10 -4.51 -7.27
C THR A 36 -3.32 -3.94 -6.55
N ALA A 37 -4.50 -4.20 -7.14
CA ALA A 37 -5.81 -3.98 -6.53
C ALA A 37 -6.40 -5.28 -5.94
N ASP A 38 -5.64 -6.38 -5.96
CA ASP A 38 -6.07 -7.68 -5.41
C ASP A 38 -5.67 -7.80 -3.93
N ALA A 39 -6.66 -7.87 -3.06
CA ALA A 39 -6.48 -8.00 -1.63
C ALA A 39 -5.70 -9.27 -1.24
N GLU A 40 -5.84 -10.39 -1.93
CA GLU A 40 -5.09 -11.61 -1.60
C GLU A 40 -3.60 -11.50 -1.96
N ARG A 41 -3.28 -10.72 -3.00
CA ARG A 41 -1.89 -10.37 -3.34
C ARG A 41 -1.30 -9.45 -2.28
N VAL A 42 -2.08 -8.55 -1.68
CA VAL A 42 -1.64 -7.75 -0.53
C VAL A 42 -1.47 -8.64 0.72
N ARG A 43 -2.43 -9.54 0.99
CA ARG A 43 -2.44 -10.43 2.16
C ARG A 43 -1.17 -11.28 2.24
N THR A 44 -0.76 -11.81 1.09
CA THR A 44 0.38 -12.74 0.99
C THR A 44 1.73 -12.03 0.77
N ALA A 45 1.76 -10.69 0.64
CA ALA A 45 3.01 -9.94 0.46
C ALA A 45 3.82 -9.87 1.76
N GLU A 46 5.14 -9.80 1.65
CA GLU A 46 6.03 -9.68 2.81
C GLU A 46 6.11 -8.26 3.36
N ARG A 47 5.85 -7.26 2.50
CA ARG A 47 5.85 -5.84 2.85
C ARG A 47 4.77 -5.15 2.03
N ILE A 48 4.13 -4.14 2.60
CA ILE A 48 3.03 -3.43 1.95
C ILE A 48 3.23 -1.92 1.99
N VAL A 49 2.77 -1.27 0.93
CA VAL A 49 2.85 0.18 0.74
C VAL A 49 1.44 0.67 0.42
N LEU A 50 0.95 1.61 1.22
CA LEU A 50 -0.32 2.29 0.98
C LEU A 50 -0.04 3.73 0.54
N PRO A 51 -0.08 4.03 -0.78
CA PRO A 51 -0.01 5.41 -1.25
C PRO A 51 -1.35 6.12 -1.05
N GLY A 52 -1.38 7.44 -1.18
CA GLY A 52 -2.64 8.20 -1.26
C GLY A 52 -2.40 9.68 -1.54
N VAL A 53 -3.22 10.27 -2.42
CA VAL A 53 -3.19 11.71 -2.76
C VAL A 53 -4.63 12.22 -2.83
N GLY A 54 -4.89 13.42 -2.29
CA GLY A 54 -6.20 14.06 -2.32
C GLY A 54 -6.83 14.17 -0.94
N ALA A 55 -8.17 14.14 -0.88
CA ALA A 55 -8.89 14.23 0.38
C ALA A 55 -8.92 12.89 1.12
N TYR A 56 -8.89 12.95 2.45
CA TYR A 56 -8.95 11.77 3.31
C TYR A 56 -10.19 10.92 3.04
N ALA A 57 -11.37 11.55 3.01
CA ALA A 57 -12.66 10.87 2.84
C ALA A 57 -12.72 10.09 1.52
N ASP A 58 -12.26 10.68 0.42
CA ASP A 58 -12.24 10.03 -0.89
C ASP A 58 -11.27 8.86 -0.91
N CYS A 59 -10.09 9.01 -0.31
CA CYS A 59 -9.13 7.92 -0.22
C CYS A 59 -9.65 6.75 0.63
N ALA A 60 -10.28 7.05 1.77
CA ALA A 60 -10.89 6.05 2.63
C ALA A 60 -12.03 5.31 1.93
N ALA A 61 -12.88 6.04 1.20
CA ALA A 61 -13.96 5.45 0.41
C ALA A 61 -13.42 4.57 -0.72
N GLY A 62 -12.42 5.04 -1.46
CA GLY A 62 -11.78 4.27 -2.53
C GLY A 62 -11.13 2.98 -2.02
N LEU A 63 -10.41 3.04 -0.90
CA LEU A 63 -9.79 1.85 -0.31
C LEU A 63 -10.84 0.82 0.13
N LYS A 64 -11.95 1.27 0.74
CA LYS A 64 -13.07 0.42 1.14
C LYS A 64 -13.88 -0.14 -0.02
N ALA A 65 -13.86 0.53 -1.18
CA ALA A 65 -14.53 0.06 -2.39
C ALA A 65 -13.82 -1.16 -3.02
N VAL A 66 -12.53 -1.36 -2.75
CA VAL A 66 -11.81 -2.57 -3.14
C VAL A 66 -12.15 -3.70 -2.17
N ALA A 67 -12.87 -4.71 -2.66
CA ALA A 67 -13.40 -5.79 -1.84
C ALA A 67 -12.31 -6.46 -0.98
N GLY A 68 -12.50 -6.44 0.34
CA GLY A 68 -11.59 -7.07 1.30
C GLY A 68 -10.26 -6.34 1.52
N MET A 69 -10.01 -5.21 0.86
CA MET A 69 -8.72 -4.52 0.95
C MET A 69 -8.51 -3.86 2.32
N TRP A 70 -9.54 -3.21 2.86
CA TRP A 70 -9.46 -2.56 4.18
C TRP A 70 -9.14 -3.58 5.28
N GLU A 71 -9.88 -4.68 5.33
CA GLU A 71 -9.69 -5.77 6.28
C GLU A 71 -8.32 -6.43 6.12
N THR A 72 -7.85 -6.53 4.87
CA THR A 72 -6.51 -7.06 4.59
C THR A 72 -5.44 -6.14 5.13
N VAL A 73 -5.50 -4.83 4.86
CA VAL A 73 -4.54 -3.86 5.38
C VAL A 73 -4.50 -3.87 6.90
N GLU A 74 -5.67 -3.88 7.56
CA GLU A 74 -5.76 -3.97 9.02
C GLU A 74 -5.11 -5.26 9.55
N ASP A 75 -5.43 -6.41 8.95
CA ASP A 75 -4.88 -7.71 9.34
C ASP A 75 -3.35 -7.74 9.17
N VAL A 76 -2.83 -7.38 7.99
CA VAL A 76 -1.40 -7.50 7.74
C VAL A 76 -0.57 -6.41 8.41
N ALA A 77 -1.02 -5.15 8.41
CA ALA A 77 -0.24 -4.05 8.99
C ALA A 77 -0.34 -4.02 10.52
N VAL A 78 -1.57 -4.10 11.05
CA VAL A 78 -1.82 -3.87 12.49
C VAL A 78 -1.74 -5.18 13.27
N ARG A 79 -2.49 -6.21 12.87
CA ARG A 79 -2.55 -7.46 13.65
C ARG A 79 -1.27 -8.29 13.51
N LYS A 80 -0.74 -8.42 12.29
CA LYS A 80 0.44 -9.24 12.00
C LYS A 80 1.76 -8.46 12.05
N GLY A 81 1.72 -7.14 12.16
CA GLY A 81 2.93 -6.30 12.22
C GLY A 81 3.81 -6.41 10.97
N ARG A 82 3.23 -6.71 9.80
CA ARG A 82 3.97 -6.77 8.53
C ARG A 82 4.55 -5.39 8.25
N PRO A 83 5.83 -5.27 7.80
CA PRO A 83 6.39 -3.96 7.45
C PRO A 83 5.48 -3.20 6.47
N PHE A 84 5.03 -2.03 6.92
CA PHE A 84 4.05 -1.17 6.25
C PHE A 84 4.66 0.21 6.03
N LEU A 85 4.43 0.79 4.84
CA LEU A 85 4.71 2.20 4.58
C LEU A 85 3.48 2.90 4.01
N GLY A 86 2.91 3.82 4.78
CA GLY A 86 1.91 4.76 4.30
C GLY A 86 2.58 5.99 3.68
N ILE A 87 2.11 6.46 2.53
CA ILE A 87 2.63 7.67 1.87
C ILE A 87 1.52 8.72 1.80
N CYS A 88 1.77 9.89 2.39
CA CYS A 88 0.84 11.03 2.43
C CYS A 88 -0.52 10.60 3.01
N VAL A 89 -1.61 10.67 2.26
CA VAL A 89 -2.95 10.27 2.76
C VAL A 89 -2.98 8.79 3.13
N GLY A 90 -2.19 7.95 2.47
CA GLY A 90 -2.08 6.53 2.84
C GLY A 90 -1.49 6.31 4.25
N MET A 91 -0.67 7.23 4.76
CA MET A 91 -0.27 7.23 6.17
C MET A 91 -1.42 7.68 7.07
N GLN A 92 -2.15 8.72 6.67
CA GLN A 92 -3.28 9.26 7.43
C GLN A 92 -4.39 8.22 7.61
N LEU A 93 -4.66 7.37 6.61
CA LEU A 93 -5.66 6.30 6.68
C LEU A 93 -5.43 5.28 7.81
N MET A 94 -4.23 5.25 8.40
CA MET A 94 -3.91 4.43 9.56
C MET A 94 -4.20 5.11 10.90
N SER A 95 -4.69 6.36 10.87
CA SER A 95 -4.99 7.16 12.06
C SER A 95 -6.42 6.89 12.53
N GLU A 96 -6.70 7.22 13.78
CA GLU A 96 -8.06 7.12 14.33
C GLU A 96 -9.00 8.21 13.78
N ARG A 97 -8.44 9.30 13.24
CA ARG A 97 -9.17 10.49 12.75
C ARG A 97 -8.46 11.07 11.53
N GLY A 98 -9.24 11.66 10.62
CA GLY A 98 -8.79 12.33 9.40
C GLY A 98 -9.65 13.53 9.06
#